data_AF-A0A920LSB2-F1
#
_entry.id   AF-A0A920LSB2-F1
#
_cell.length_a   1.000
_cell.length_b   1.000
_cell.length_c   1.000
_cell.angle_alpha   90.00
_cell.angle_beta   90.00
_cell.angle_gamma   90.00
#
_symmetry.space_group_name_H-M   'P 1'
#
loop_
_entity.id
_entity.type
_entity.pdbx_description
1 polymer ?
#
loop_
_entity_poly.entity_id
_entity_poly.type
_entity_poly.pdbx_seq_one_letter_code
_entity_poly.pdbx_strand_id
1 'polypeptide(L)'
;MDRALDYESRGQEFESSRAHYHRQILALIQSSNYTTEVIKQLMLIFMKTFKATIIGIAISLATVLQAHEITRPYKSSDWTLAKNLSNQVKFTELENTVSIKSNGIPNHKTGIFPTRGNPHKIREQTHSLYFTKYPQKSDYITPSKFFGVALNGVMFVPQTAECWSPEKQQAYLKTNKRPSFINRIEPQIRTKGPCDWREEAIVLDKKRLGLDMNNAHVQLNGMYHYHGLPTGLIETQITPNNLIHVGFAGDGFKIFVSLKDEFKSSYKLKKGARNGGPDGVHDGTYTQDFEFLNGMGDLDECNGMDTNAHGYIYLITKEFPFIPRCWKGYPHPSFKSRP
;
A
#
# COMPACT_ATOMS: atom_id res chain seq x y z
N MET A 1 -94.90 43.36 33.41
CA MET A 1 -93.66 44.12 33.66
C MET A 1 -92.45 43.27 33.20
N ASP A 2 -92.51 42.66 32.02
CA ASP A 2 -91.51 41.66 31.54
C ASP A 2 -91.10 41.90 30.07
N ARG A 3 -91.02 43.17 29.65
CA ARG A 3 -90.58 43.51 28.29
C ARG A 3 -89.58 44.65 28.18
N ALA A 4 -89.11 45.21 29.30
CA ALA A 4 -88.09 46.25 29.33
C ALA A 4 -86.69 45.73 29.73
N LEU A 5 -86.58 44.50 30.27
CA LEU A 5 -85.30 43.92 30.69
C LEU A 5 -84.53 43.17 29.58
N ASP A 6 -85.12 43.00 28.39
CA ASP A 6 -84.49 42.29 27.26
C ASP A 6 -83.73 43.21 26.29
N TYR A 7 -83.94 44.54 26.38
CA TYR A 7 -83.24 45.51 25.52
C TYR A 7 -81.93 46.05 26.14
N GLU A 8 -81.80 46.04 27.47
CA GLU A 8 -80.59 46.51 28.17
C GLU A 8 -79.48 45.44 28.18
N SER A 9 -79.83 44.15 28.18
CA SER A 9 -78.86 43.04 28.12
C SER A 9 -78.20 42.90 26.73
N ARG A 10 -78.96 43.11 25.64
CA ARG A 10 -78.45 43.00 24.26
C ARG A 10 -77.60 44.20 23.83
N GLY A 11 -77.74 45.35 24.50
CA GLY A 11 -76.87 46.52 24.31
C GLY A 11 -75.48 46.37 24.95
N GLN A 12 -75.40 45.78 26.16
CA GLN A 12 -74.13 45.52 26.84
C GLN A 12 -73.31 44.38 26.20
N GLU A 13 -73.97 43.38 25.62
CA GLU A 13 -73.29 42.30 24.88
C GLU A 13 -72.60 42.82 23.60
N PHE A 14 -73.19 43.80 22.91
CA PHE A 14 -72.62 44.35 21.67
C PHE A 14 -71.41 45.28 21.90
N GLU A 15 -71.39 46.07 22.98
CA GLU A 15 -70.22 46.89 23.34
C GLU A 15 -69.05 46.06 23.89
N SER A 16 -69.32 44.99 24.65
CA SER A 16 -68.27 44.09 25.16
C SER A 16 -67.54 43.35 24.01
N SER A 17 -68.28 42.97 22.96
CA SER A 17 -67.74 42.29 21.78
C SER A 17 -66.83 43.18 20.94
N ARG A 18 -67.18 44.46 20.74
CA ARG A 18 -66.33 45.43 20.03
C ARG A 18 -65.05 45.78 20.80
N ALA A 19 -65.13 45.93 22.12
CA ALA A 19 -63.95 46.17 22.97
C ALA A 19 -63.02 44.94 23.09
N HIS A 20 -63.55 43.73 22.87
CA HIS A 20 -62.77 42.49 22.82
C HIS A 20 -62.02 42.36 21.49
N TYR A 21 -62.70 42.60 20.37
CA TYR A 21 -62.08 42.57 19.03
C TYR A 21 -61.01 43.64 18.85
N HIS A 22 -61.21 44.86 19.37
CA HIS A 22 -60.21 45.92 19.27
C HIS A 22 -58.97 45.64 20.13
N ARG A 23 -59.14 45.00 21.30
CA ARG A 23 -58.01 44.52 22.14
C ARG A 23 -57.25 43.36 21.50
N GLN A 24 -57.93 42.44 20.82
CA GLN A 24 -57.27 41.36 20.09
C GLN A 24 -56.49 41.87 18.87
N ILE A 25 -57.02 42.86 18.14
CA ILE A 25 -56.31 43.47 17.00
C ILE A 25 -55.08 44.26 17.48
N LEU A 26 -55.16 45.00 18.59
CA LEU A 26 -54.00 45.68 19.18
C LEU A 26 -52.96 44.70 19.75
N ALA A 27 -53.39 43.58 20.33
CA ALA A 27 -52.49 42.50 20.77
C ALA A 27 -51.82 41.77 19.58
N LEU A 28 -52.51 41.63 18.46
CA LEU A 28 -51.95 41.10 17.21
C LEU A 28 -50.95 42.08 16.56
N ILE A 29 -51.24 43.39 16.58
CA ILE A 29 -50.33 44.42 16.07
C ILE A 29 -49.07 44.59 16.95
N GLN A 30 -49.15 44.33 18.26
CA GLN A 30 -47.99 44.28 19.17
C GLN A 30 -47.19 42.96 19.10
N SER A 31 -47.67 41.96 18.35
CA SER A 31 -46.94 40.70 18.10
C SER A 31 -45.93 40.80 16.94
N SER A 32 -45.72 41.98 16.37
CA SER A 32 -44.75 42.24 15.28
C SER A 32 -43.27 42.02 15.65
N ASN A 33 -42.97 41.71 16.92
CA ASN A 33 -41.66 41.24 17.39
C ASN A 33 -41.51 39.71 17.40
N TYR A 34 -42.61 38.94 17.30
CA TYR A 34 -42.54 37.48 17.17
C TYR A 34 -42.21 37.04 15.74
N THR A 35 -42.64 37.81 14.74
CA THR A 35 -42.30 37.53 13.34
C THR A 35 -40.81 37.72 13.08
N THR A 36 -40.17 38.74 13.64
CA THR A 36 -38.73 38.95 13.48
C THR A 36 -37.90 37.87 14.17
N GLU A 37 -38.29 37.39 15.35
CA GLU A 37 -37.51 36.36 16.05
C GLU A 37 -37.70 34.96 15.47
N VAL A 38 -38.92 34.63 15.02
CA VAL A 38 -39.18 33.39 14.27
C VAL A 38 -38.49 33.44 12.90
N ILE A 39 -38.52 34.57 12.19
CA ILE A 39 -37.80 34.74 10.93
C ILE A 39 -36.28 34.67 11.16
N LYS A 40 -35.75 35.27 12.23
CA LYS A 40 -34.32 35.14 12.59
C LYS A 40 -33.95 33.71 12.93
N GLN A 41 -34.77 32.97 13.68
CA GLN A 41 -34.51 31.56 13.98
C GLN A 41 -34.60 30.69 12.73
N LEU A 42 -35.59 30.90 11.87
CA LEU A 42 -35.71 30.20 10.59
C LEU A 42 -34.54 30.55 9.66
N MET A 43 -34.11 31.82 9.61
CA MET A 43 -32.90 32.21 8.89
C MET A 43 -31.63 31.62 9.51
N LEU A 44 -31.53 31.49 10.84
CA LEU A 44 -30.41 30.84 11.51
C LEU A 44 -30.38 29.33 11.23
N ILE A 45 -31.53 28.68 11.23
CA ILE A 45 -31.67 27.26 10.87
C ILE A 45 -31.32 27.09 9.39
N PHE A 46 -31.86 27.94 8.51
CA PHE A 46 -31.56 27.94 7.09
C PHE A 46 -30.08 28.24 6.83
N MET A 47 -29.45 29.18 7.54
CA MET A 47 -28.02 29.47 7.41
C MET A 47 -27.15 28.35 8.00
N LYS A 48 -27.60 27.66 9.04
CA LYS A 48 -26.89 26.49 9.60
C LYS A 48 -26.99 25.29 8.68
N THR A 49 -28.17 25.01 8.11
CA THR A 49 -28.34 23.94 7.12
C THR A 49 -27.61 24.31 5.84
N PHE A 50 -27.71 25.53 5.34
CA PHE A 50 -26.97 26.01 4.16
C PHE A 50 -25.45 25.99 4.36
N LYS A 51 -24.94 26.34 5.55
CA LYS A 51 -23.52 26.15 5.90
C LYS A 51 -23.14 24.66 5.95
N ALA A 52 -23.97 23.80 6.52
CA ALA A 52 -23.72 22.36 6.55
C ALA A 52 -23.74 21.74 5.15
N THR A 53 -24.63 22.22 4.25
CA THR A 53 -24.68 21.79 2.85
C THR A 53 -23.49 22.33 2.06
N ILE A 54 -23.08 23.58 2.26
CA ILE A 54 -21.87 24.15 1.63
C ILE A 54 -20.61 23.46 2.13
N ILE A 55 -20.50 23.15 3.43
CA ILE A 55 -19.38 22.40 3.99
C ILE A 55 -19.42 20.96 3.48
N GLY A 56 -20.59 20.33 3.39
CA GLY A 56 -20.75 19.00 2.79
C GLY A 56 -20.39 18.96 1.30
N ILE A 57 -20.73 20.01 0.54
CA ILE A 57 -20.33 20.18 -0.87
C ILE A 57 -18.85 20.50 -0.98
N ALA A 58 -18.26 21.28 -0.07
CA ALA A 58 -16.84 21.60 -0.07
C ALA A 58 -15.99 20.39 0.36
N ILE A 59 -16.47 19.57 1.30
CA ILE A 59 -15.82 18.31 1.69
C ILE A 59 -15.98 17.28 0.57
N SER A 60 -17.15 17.18 -0.08
CA SER A 60 -17.31 16.30 -1.23
C SER A 60 -16.49 16.78 -2.43
N LEU A 61 -16.42 18.08 -2.71
CA LEU A 61 -15.48 18.63 -3.72
C LEU A 61 -14.03 18.42 -3.31
N ALA A 62 -13.66 18.54 -2.04
CA ALA A 62 -12.29 18.32 -1.56
C ALA A 62 -11.91 16.84 -1.62
N THR A 63 -12.83 15.91 -1.32
CA THR A 63 -12.62 14.46 -1.53
C THR A 63 -12.60 14.09 -3.01
N VAL A 64 -13.39 14.76 -3.86
CA VAL A 64 -13.33 14.60 -5.32
C VAL A 64 -12.06 15.22 -5.88
N LEU A 65 -11.58 16.36 -5.37
CA LEU A 65 -10.31 16.99 -5.74
C LEU A 65 -9.10 16.22 -5.22
N GLN A 66 -9.14 15.64 -4.01
CA GLN A 66 -8.11 14.71 -3.53
C GLN A 66 -8.16 13.37 -4.26
N ALA A 67 -9.35 12.87 -4.63
CA ALA A 67 -9.47 11.72 -5.52
C ALA A 67 -8.97 12.04 -6.94
N HIS A 68 -9.12 13.28 -7.40
CA HIS A 68 -8.64 13.73 -8.72
C HIS A 68 -7.13 14.07 -8.71
N GLU A 69 -6.57 14.50 -7.59
CA GLU A 69 -5.12 14.67 -7.42
C GLU A 69 -4.37 13.33 -7.33
N ILE A 70 -5.06 12.24 -6.97
CA ILE A 70 -4.54 10.86 -7.07
C ILE A 70 -4.55 10.35 -8.52
N THR A 71 -5.29 10.97 -9.42
CA THR A 71 -5.30 10.64 -10.84
C THR A 71 -4.76 11.80 -11.68
N ARG A 72 -3.46 12.08 -11.59
CA ARG A 72 -2.79 12.54 -12.82
C ARG A 72 -2.88 11.38 -13.80
N PRO A 73 -3.61 11.49 -14.92
CA PRO A 73 -3.59 10.43 -15.92
C PRO A 73 -2.19 10.44 -16.52
N TYR A 74 -1.34 9.52 -16.05
CA TYR A 74 -0.13 9.18 -16.77
C TYR A 74 -0.56 8.77 -18.17
N LYS A 75 -0.06 9.50 -19.17
CA LYS A 75 -0.44 9.33 -20.57
C LYS A 75 -0.46 7.85 -20.95
N SER A 76 -1.53 7.42 -21.62
CA SER A 76 -1.77 6.02 -21.99
C SER A 76 -0.76 5.43 -22.99
N SER A 77 0.26 6.20 -23.40
CA SER A 77 1.32 5.77 -24.31
C SER A 77 2.40 4.89 -23.65
N ASP A 78 2.42 4.79 -22.32
CA ASP A 78 3.56 4.22 -21.59
C ASP A 78 3.34 2.76 -21.12
N TRP A 79 2.29 2.10 -21.60
CA TRP A 79 1.83 0.82 -21.07
C TRP A 79 1.85 -0.28 -22.12
N THR A 80 2.56 -1.37 -21.82
CA THR A 80 2.41 -2.63 -22.55
C THR A 80 2.17 -3.76 -21.55
N LEU A 81 1.16 -4.60 -21.78
CA LEU A 81 1.29 -6.01 -21.39
C LEU A 81 2.58 -6.49 -22.03
N ALA A 82 3.38 -7.33 -21.35
CA ALA A 82 4.58 -7.91 -21.96
C ALA A 82 4.21 -8.44 -23.35
N LYS A 83 4.56 -7.69 -24.41
CA LYS A 83 3.82 -7.72 -25.67
C LYS A 83 3.90 -9.13 -26.24
N ASN A 84 2.74 -9.78 -26.43
CA ASN A 84 2.60 -11.16 -26.91
C ASN A 84 3.03 -12.28 -25.94
N LEU A 85 3.16 -12.01 -24.65
CA LEU A 85 3.38 -13.04 -23.62
C LEU A 85 2.15 -13.14 -22.73
N SER A 86 1.67 -14.36 -22.47
CA SER A 86 0.52 -14.61 -21.60
C SER A 86 0.99 -15.19 -20.28
N ASN A 87 0.42 -14.74 -19.15
CA ASN A 87 0.69 -15.36 -17.86
C ASN A 87 0.30 -16.84 -17.87
N GLN A 88 1.21 -17.70 -17.43
CA GLN A 88 0.93 -19.12 -17.17
C GLN A 88 1.40 -19.43 -15.76
N VAL A 89 0.46 -19.87 -14.92
CA VAL A 89 0.73 -20.34 -13.56
C VAL A 89 -0.23 -21.47 -13.24
N LYS A 90 0.28 -22.56 -12.67
CA LYS A 90 -0.50 -23.70 -12.22
C LYS A 90 -0.03 -24.12 -10.84
N PHE A 91 -0.96 -24.12 -9.91
CA PHE A 91 -0.80 -24.72 -8.59
C PHE A 91 -1.29 -26.17 -8.64
N THR A 92 -0.58 -27.08 -8.00
CA THR A 92 -1.01 -28.48 -7.87
C THR A 92 -0.71 -28.94 -6.47
N GLU A 93 -1.77 -29.29 -5.75
CA GLU A 93 -1.66 -29.93 -4.45
C GLU A 93 -1.11 -31.34 -4.62
N LEU A 94 -0.06 -31.62 -3.86
CA LEU A 94 0.51 -32.95 -3.67
C LEU A 94 0.19 -33.39 -2.24
N GLU A 95 0.67 -34.55 -1.82
CA GLU A 95 0.35 -35.11 -0.51
C GLU A 95 0.73 -34.19 0.66
N ASN A 96 1.95 -33.63 0.67
CA ASN A 96 2.45 -32.76 1.76
C ASN A 96 2.90 -31.37 1.27
N THR A 97 2.95 -31.16 -0.03
CA THR A 97 3.42 -29.91 -0.64
C THR A 97 2.43 -29.38 -1.66
N VAL A 98 2.58 -28.11 -2.00
CA VAL A 98 1.98 -27.52 -3.21
C VAL A 98 3.11 -27.27 -4.18
N SER A 99 2.94 -27.72 -5.43
CA SER A 99 3.84 -27.35 -6.52
C SER A 99 3.28 -26.17 -7.31
N ILE A 100 4.16 -25.28 -7.74
CA ILE A 100 3.86 -24.17 -8.65
C ILE A 100 4.71 -24.33 -9.90
N LYS A 101 4.05 -24.42 -11.05
CA LYS A 101 4.69 -24.25 -12.35
C LYS A 101 4.28 -22.91 -12.93
N SER A 102 5.23 -22.06 -13.26
CA SER A 102 4.94 -20.74 -13.87
C SER A 102 5.93 -20.37 -14.97
N ASN A 103 5.48 -19.58 -15.94
CA ASN A 103 6.34 -18.94 -16.93
C ASN A 103 6.93 -17.59 -16.45
N GLY A 104 6.65 -17.14 -15.23
CA GLY A 104 7.19 -15.91 -14.64
C GLY A 104 6.68 -14.59 -15.27
N ILE A 105 5.64 -14.65 -16.11
CA ILE A 105 5.04 -13.47 -16.75
C ILE A 105 3.90 -12.94 -15.88
N PRO A 106 3.85 -11.66 -15.50
CA PRO A 106 2.75 -11.13 -14.70
C PRO A 106 1.42 -11.12 -15.47
N ASN A 107 0.32 -11.25 -14.74
CA ASN A 107 -1.06 -11.10 -15.23
C ASN A 107 -1.57 -9.64 -15.22
N HIS A 108 -0.67 -8.68 -15.07
CA HIS A 108 -0.97 -7.25 -15.03
C HIS A 108 -0.01 -6.48 -15.94
N LYS A 109 -0.28 -5.19 -16.15
CA LYS A 109 0.58 -4.30 -16.95
C LYS A 109 1.94 -4.12 -16.29
N THR A 110 2.99 -4.07 -17.09
CA THR A 110 4.35 -3.78 -16.63
C THR A 110 4.81 -2.42 -17.14
N GLY A 111 5.95 -1.95 -16.64
CA GLY A 111 6.72 -0.92 -17.32
C GLY A 111 7.17 -1.36 -18.71
N ILE A 112 7.57 -0.39 -19.52
CA ILE A 112 8.23 -0.65 -20.79
C ILE A 112 9.67 -1.09 -20.49
N PHE A 113 10.02 -2.30 -20.89
CA PHE A 113 11.38 -2.84 -20.79
C PHE A 113 11.89 -3.20 -22.19
N PRO A 114 13.13 -2.82 -22.58
CA PRO A 114 14.17 -2.28 -21.72
C PRO A 114 14.08 -0.76 -21.53
N THR A 115 14.68 -0.25 -20.45
CA THR A 115 14.89 1.19 -20.18
C THR A 115 16.38 1.48 -19.98
N ARG A 116 16.74 2.77 -19.90
CA ARG A 116 18.10 3.18 -19.48
C ARG A 116 18.46 2.65 -18.08
N GLY A 117 17.48 2.56 -17.18
CA GLY A 117 17.68 2.07 -15.80
C GLY A 117 17.69 0.54 -15.69
N ASN A 118 17.10 -0.17 -16.65
CA ASN A 118 17.12 -1.62 -16.76
C ASN A 118 17.13 -2.05 -18.24
N PRO A 119 18.30 -2.46 -18.79
CA PRO A 119 18.43 -2.74 -20.22
C PRO A 119 17.91 -4.13 -20.63
N HIS A 120 17.23 -4.84 -19.75
CA HIS A 120 16.77 -6.21 -20.00
C HIS A 120 15.32 -6.25 -20.46
N LYS A 121 14.97 -7.24 -21.29
CA LYS A 121 13.60 -7.46 -21.80
C LYS A 121 12.94 -8.59 -21.01
N ILE A 122 11.65 -8.45 -20.70
CA ILE A 122 10.86 -9.52 -20.09
C ILE A 122 10.85 -10.72 -21.04
N ARG A 123 11.09 -11.92 -20.48
CA ARG A 123 11.00 -13.20 -21.20
C ARG A 123 10.41 -14.25 -20.27
N GLU A 124 9.70 -15.22 -20.85
CA GLU A 124 9.25 -16.38 -20.10
C GLU A 124 10.43 -17.09 -19.42
N GLN A 125 10.20 -17.56 -18.20
CA GLN A 125 11.13 -18.33 -17.39
C GLN A 125 10.40 -19.57 -16.89
N THR A 126 11.04 -20.73 -16.84
CA THR A 126 10.40 -21.91 -16.26
C THR A 126 10.65 -21.94 -14.76
N HIS A 127 9.63 -21.66 -13.95
CA HIS A 127 9.69 -21.81 -12.50
C HIS A 127 9.02 -23.12 -12.07
N SER A 128 9.73 -23.95 -11.31
CA SER A 128 9.19 -25.15 -10.66
C SER A 128 9.48 -25.09 -9.16
N LEU A 129 8.51 -24.61 -8.40
CA LEU A 129 8.63 -24.31 -6.98
C LEU A 129 7.73 -25.23 -6.16
N TYR A 130 8.11 -25.47 -4.91
CA TYR A 130 7.32 -26.25 -3.97
C TYR A 130 7.35 -25.61 -2.60
N PHE A 131 6.26 -25.70 -1.85
CA PHE A 131 6.21 -25.32 -0.43
C PHE A 131 5.31 -26.28 0.34
N THR A 132 5.47 -26.36 1.66
CA THR A 132 4.64 -27.24 2.50
C THR A 132 3.19 -26.76 2.57
N LYS A 133 2.24 -27.70 2.59
CA LYS A 133 0.82 -27.39 2.89
C LYS A 133 0.59 -27.03 4.36
N TYR A 134 1.51 -27.44 5.23
CA TYR A 134 1.40 -27.34 6.68
C TYR A 134 2.61 -26.56 7.22
N PRO A 135 2.64 -25.23 7.04
CA PRO A 135 3.76 -24.43 7.51
C PRO A 135 3.79 -24.43 9.05
N GLN A 136 4.98 -24.58 9.61
CA GLN A 136 5.24 -24.56 11.05
C GLN A 136 6.31 -23.53 11.35
N LYS A 137 6.14 -22.77 12.44
CA LYS A 137 7.19 -21.86 12.92
C LYS A 137 8.35 -22.69 13.46
N SER A 138 9.56 -22.25 13.11
CA SER A 138 10.83 -22.72 13.61
C SER A 138 11.30 -21.78 14.73
N ASP A 139 12.09 -22.32 15.65
CA ASP A 139 12.77 -21.51 16.69
C ASP A 139 13.90 -20.63 16.11
N TYR A 140 14.25 -20.84 14.84
CA TYR A 140 15.28 -20.12 14.11
C TYR A 140 14.72 -19.45 12.86
N ILE A 141 15.25 -18.28 12.54
CA ILE A 141 14.98 -17.58 11.29
C ILE A 141 15.95 -18.03 10.18
N THR A 142 15.45 -18.21 8.97
CA THR A 142 16.28 -18.54 7.80
C THR A 142 16.33 -17.36 6.82
N PRO A 143 17.50 -16.73 6.59
CA PRO A 143 17.60 -15.64 5.62
C PRO A 143 17.17 -16.06 4.21
N SER A 144 16.53 -15.14 3.49
CA SER A 144 15.99 -15.41 2.16
C SER A 144 16.56 -14.52 1.06
N LYS A 145 16.81 -15.12 -0.10
CA LYS A 145 17.16 -14.45 -1.36
C LYS A 145 15.98 -14.39 -2.34
N PHE A 146 15.21 -15.48 -2.41
CA PHE A 146 13.99 -15.60 -3.20
C PHE A 146 12.88 -15.94 -2.22
N PHE A 147 12.23 -14.91 -1.69
CA PHE A 147 11.38 -15.03 -0.50
C PHE A 147 10.13 -15.86 -0.74
N GLY A 148 9.50 -15.65 -1.88
CA GLY A 148 8.25 -16.32 -2.20
C GLY A 148 7.88 -16.10 -3.64
N VAL A 149 6.67 -16.52 -3.96
CA VAL A 149 6.09 -16.44 -5.29
C VAL A 149 4.67 -15.91 -5.17
N ALA A 150 4.35 -14.95 -6.02
CA ALA A 150 3.05 -14.34 -6.10
C ALA A 150 2.01 -15.30 -6.70
N LEU A 151 0.73 -15.00 -6.49
CA LEU A 151 -0.38 -15.78 -7.07
C LEU A 151 -0.34 -15.84 -8.60
N ASN A 152 0.27 -14.85 -9.25
CA ASN A 152 0.50 -14.84 -10.70
C ASN A 152 1.81 -15.54 -11.12
N GLY A 153 2.55 -16.15 -10.20
CA GLY A 153 3.79 -16.89 -10.49
C GLY A 153 5.06 -16.04 -10.61
N VAL A 154 4.98 -14.73 -10.37
CA VAL A 154 6.16 -13.83 -10.32
C VAL A 154 6.86 -13.93 -8.97
N MET A 155 8.19 -13.97 -8.96
CA MET A 155 8.99 -14.09 -7.73
C MET A 155 9.04 -12.81 -6.91
N PHE A 156 8.99 -12.95 -5.59
CA PHE A 156 9.35 -11.91 -4.61
C PHE A 156 10.84 -12.04 -4.27
N VAL A 157 11.65 -11.06 -4.68
CA VAL A 157 13.11 -11.09 -4.54
C VAL A 157 13.54 -9.84 -3.77
N PRO A 158 13.73 -9.94 -2.44
CA PRO A 158 14.05 -8.77 -1.63
C PRO A 158 15.46 -8.21 -1.89
N GLN A 159 16.40 -9.08 -2.29
CA GLN A 159 17.81 -8.71 -2.38
C GLN A 159 18.21 -8.31 -3.81
N THR A 160 18.92 -7.19 -3.93
CA THR A 160 19.53 -6.79 -5.19
C THR A 160 20.90 -7.43 -5.39
N ALA A 161 21.39 -7.49 -6.63
CA ALA A 161 22.78 -7.85 -6.92
C ALA A 161 23.75 -6.68 -6.74
N GLU A 162 23.24 -5.47 -6.48
CA GLU A 162 24.04 -4.29 -6.23
C GLU A 162 24.49 -4.31 -4.77
N CYS A 163 25.80 -4.24 -4.57
CA CYS A 163 26.35 -4.22 -3.24
C CYS A 163 27.71 -3.58 -3.22
N TRP A 164 28.01 -2.98 -2.09
CA TRP A 164 29.29 -2.40 -1.76
C TRP A 164 30.14 -3.42 -0.99
N SER A 165 31.42 -3.44 -1.34
CA SER A 165 32.55 -3.97 -0.57
C SER A 165 33.76 -3.11 -0.95
N PRO A 166 34.84 -3.08 -0.17
CA PRO A 166 36.04 -2.31 -0.53
C PRO A 166 36.56 -2.66 -1.94
N GLU A 167 36.55 -3.94 -2.31
CA GLU A 167 37.01 -4.42 -3.62
C GLU A 167 36.09 -3.93 -4.75
N LYS A 168 34.77 -3.99 -4.52
CA LYS A 168 33.77 -3.54 -5.49
C LYS A 168 33.80 -2.03 -5.67
N GLN A 169 34.06 -1.28 -4.60
CA GLN A 169 34.24 0.17 -4.67
C GLN A 169 35.48 0.53 -5.50
N GLN A 170 36.61 -0.14 -5.27
CA GLN A 170 37.82 0.07 -6.09
C GLN A 170 37.58 -0.24 -7.56
N ALA A 171 36.89 -1.35 -7.86
CA ALA A 171 36.56 -1.70 -9.23
C ALA A 171 35.59 -0.70 -9.88
N TYR A 172 34.62 -0.17 -9.12
CA TYR A 172 33.74 0.92 -9.58
C TYR A 172 34.54 2.17 -9.92
N LEU A 173 35.45 2.62 -9.06
CA LEU A 173 36.28 3.81 -9.29
C LEU A 173 37.17 3.70 -10.54
N LYS A 174 37.63 2.49 -10.87
CA LYS A 174 38.46 2.24 -12.08
C LYS A 174 37.65 2.18 -13.37
N THR A 175 36.44 1.64 -13.32
CA THR A 175 35.66 1.27 -14.53
C THR A 175 34.45 2.17 -14.76
N ASN A 176 34.01 2.89 -13.74
CA ASN A 176 32.70 3.55 -13.64
C ASN A 176 31.51 2.59 -13.94
N LYS A 177 31.69 1.28 -13.69
CA LYS A 177 30.67 0.24 -13.91
C LYS A 177 30.15 -0.26 -12.57
N ARG A 178 28.83 -0.44 -12.46
CA ARG A 178 28.21 -0.95 -11.23
C ARG A 178 28.70 -2.36 -10.86
N PRO A 179 28.67 -2.73 -9.56
CA PRO A 179 29.08 -4.06 -9.10
C PRO A 179 28.41 -5.22 -9.85
N SER A 180 27.11 -5.12 -10.14
CA SER A 180 26.39 -6.16 -10.90
C SER A 180 26.87 -6.35 -12.35
N PHE A 181 27.61 -5.38 -12.89
CA PHE A 181 28.17 -5.38 -14.24
C PHE A 181 29.66 -5.75 -14.24
N ILE A 182 30.41 -5.40 -13.18
CA ILE A 182 31.80 -5.82 -13.00
C ILE A 182 31.92 -7.34 -12.89
N ASN A 183 31.04 -7.99 -12.11
CA ASN A 183 31.00 -9.46 -11.98
C ASN A 183 30.78 -10.20 -13.31
N ARG A 184 30.50 -9.49 -14.42
CA ARG A 184 30.28 -10.06 -15.77
C ARG A 184 31.49 -9.98 -16.70
N ILE A 185 32.46 -9.09 -16.49
CA ILE A 185 33.39 -8.70 -17.57
C ILE A 185 34.79 -9.31 -17.44
N GLU A 186 35.25 -9.75 -16.26
CA GLU A 186 36.60 -10.30 -16.10
C GLU A 186 36.62 -11.64 -15.35
N PRO A 187 36.85 -12.77 -16.05
CA PRO A 187 37.03 -14.08 -15.44
C PRO A 187 38.28 -14.18 -14.53
N GLN A 188 39.21 -13.21 -14.60
CA GLN A 188 40.45 -13.20 -13.82
C GLN A 188 40.28 -12.62 -12.40
N ILE A 189 39.22 -11.85 -12.16
CA ILE A 189 38.88 -11.32 -10.84
C ILE A 189 37.50 -11.84 -10.46
N ARG A 190 37.41 -13.13 -10.11
CA ARG A 190 36.26 -13.60 -9.32
C ARG A 190 36.29 -12.87 -7.98
N THR A 191 35.63 -11.72 -7.89
CA THR A 191 35.29 -11.04 -6.62
C THR A 191 34.26 -11.87 -5.84
N LYS A 192 34.66 -13.09 -5.47
CA LYS A 192 34.01 -13.84 -4.39
C LYS A 192 34.44 -13.21 -3.06
N GLY A 193 33.96 -12.00 -2.81
CA GLY A 193 33.94 -11.38 -1.49
C GLY A 193 32.47 -11.15 -1.08
N PRO A 194 32.14 -11.25 0.22
CA PRO A 194 30.78 -11.03 0.70
C PRO A 194 30.26 -9.67 0.24
N CYS A 195 28.96 -9.60 -0.09
CA CYS A 195 28.31 -8.30 -0.16
C CYS A 195 28.23 -7.80 1.28
N ASP A 196 29.13 -6.90 1.69
CA ASP A 196 29.14 -6.35 3.04
C ASP A 196 27.92 -5.45 3.25
N TRP A 197 27.64 -4.60 2.25
CA TRP A 197 26.53 -3.66 2.25
C TRP A 197 25.70 -3.83 0.99
N ARG A 198 24.42 -4.22 1.11
CA ARG A 198 23.57 -4.52 -0.06
C ARG A 198 22.65 -3.35 -0.33
N GLU A 199 22.65 -2.86 -1.58
CA GLU A 199 21.79 -1.75 -1.94
C GLU A 199 20.33 -2.18 -2.03
N GLU A 200 19.43 -1.32 -1.56
CA GLU A 200 17.99 -1.47 -1.71
C GLU A 200 17.51 -0.93 -3.07
N ALA A 201 16.53 -1.62 -3.65
CA ALA A 201 15.91 -1.20 -4.90
C ALA A 201 14.95 -0.01 -4.71
N ILE A 202 14.52 0.24 -3.47
CA ILE A 202 13.66 1.36 -3.07
C ILE A 202 14.35 2.08 -1.92
N VAL A 203 14.59 3.39 -2.06
CA VAL A 203 15.27 4.22 -1.07
C VAL A 203 14.50 5.51 -0.89
N LEU A 204 13.96 5.79 0.30
CA LEU A 204 13.15 6.98 0.59
C LEU A 204 12.07 7.22 -0.48
N ASP A 205 11.26 6.19 -0.76
CA ASP A 205 10.23 6.14 -1.81
C ASP A 205 10.71 6.27 -3.26
N LYS A 206 12.02 6.44 -3.48
CA LYS A 206 12.61 6.50 -4.82
C LYS A 206 12.91 5.10 -5.32
N LYS A 207 12.27 4.77 -6.44
CA LYS A 207 12.53 3.57 -7.23
C LYS A 207 13.88 3.65 -7.93
N ARG A 208 14.78 2.73 -7.61
CA ARG A 208 16.12 2.58 -8.23
C ARG A 208 16.11 1.39 -9.20
N LEU A 209 17.23 1.11 -9.85
CA LEU A 209 17.44 -0.10 -10.67
C LEU A 209 16.42 -0.33 -11.81
N GLY A 210 15.73 0.73 -12.25
CA GLY A 210 14.68 0.63 -13.26
C GLY A 210 13.43 -0.12 -12.81
N LEU A 211 13.08 -0.06 -11.52
CA LEU A 211 11.78 -0.55 -11.06
C LEU A 211 10.62 0.18 -11.77
N ASP A 212 9.58 -0.57 -12.09
CA ASP A 212 8.35 -0.06 -12.68
C ASP A 212 7.29 0.32 -11.63
N MET A 213 6.06 0.62 -12.07
CA MET A 213 4.93 0.95 -11.21
C MET A 213 4.60 -0.13 -10.17
N ASN A 214 4.94 -1.39 -10.43
CA ASN A 214 4.69 -2.54 -9.55
C ASN A 214 5.87 -2.84 -8.62
N ASN A 215 6.83 -1.92 -8.49
CA ASN A 215 8.07 -2.14 -7.74
C ASN A 215 8.83 -3.38 -8.24
N ALA A 216 8.78 -3.64 -9.54
CA ALA A 216 9.41 -4.79 -10.16
C ALA A 216 10.34 -4.37 -11.30
N HIS A 217 11.30 -5.24 -11.62
CA HIS A 217 12.15 -5.07 -12.78
C HIS A 217 12.61 -6.41 -13.35
N VAL A 218 13.44 -6.36 -14.39
CA VAL A 218 13.83 -7.53 -15.16
C VAL A 218 15.28 -7.92 -14.89
N GLN A 219 15.55 -9.18 -14.57
CA GLN A 219 16.91 -9.71 -14.50
C GLN A 219 17.52 -9.91 -15.89
N LEU A 220 18.83 -10.14 -15.96
CA LEU A 220 19.57 -10.38 -17.21
C LEU A 220 18.98 -11.51 -18.08
N ASN A 221 18.48 -12.58 -17.46
CA ASN A 221 17.84 -13.71 -18.16
C ASN A 221 16.42 -13.40 -18.66
N GLY A 222 15.86 -12.24 -18.31
CA GLY A 222 14.50 -11.83 -18.67
C GLY A 222 13.46 -12.06 -17.57
N MET A 223 13.85 -12.54 -16.38
CA MET A 223 12.93 -12.77 -15.26
C MET A 223 12.42 -11.45 -14.67
N TYR A 224 11.13 -11.18 -14.85
CA TYR A 224 10.43 -10.11 -14.15
C TYR A 224 10.18 -10.53 -12.69
N HIS A 225 10.43 -9.65 -11.72
CA HIS A 225 10.28 -9.96 -10.30
C HIS A 225 10.07 -8.71 -9.44
N TYR A 226 9.36 -8.87 -8.32
CA TYR A 226 9.03 -7.80 -7.39
C TYR A 226 10.15 -7.59 -6.36
N HIS A 227 10.40 -6.31 -6.03
CA HIS A 227 11.20 -5.82 -4.91
C HIS A 227 10.35 -5.16 -3.82
N GLY A 228 9.04 -4.97 -4.04
CA GLY A 228 8.13 -4.33 -3.10
C GLY A 228 6.67 -4.63 -3.44
N LEU A 229 5.78 -3.68 -3.12
CA LEU A 229 4.34 -3.82 -3.35
C LEU A 229 4.01 -4.13 -4.82
N PRO A 230 3.36 -5.28 -5.11
CA PRO A 230 3.00 -5.67 -6.46
C PRO A 230 1.66 -5.02 -6.87
N THR A 231 1.66 -3.69 -7.07
CA THR A 231 0.45 -2.88 -7.29
C THR A 231 -0.54 -3.47 -8.30
N GLY A 232 -0.06 -3.82 -9.49
CA GLY A 232 -0.91 -4.38 -10.54
C GLY A 232 -1.47 -5.76 -10.19
N LEU A 233 -0.78 -6.58 -9.38
CA LEU A 233 -1.34 -7.83 -8.87
C LEU A 233 -2.48 -7.54 -7.88
N ILE A 234 -2.27 -6.59 -6.97
CA ILE A 234 -3.29 -6.19 -5.98
C ILE A 234 -4.55 -5.71 -6.71
N GLU A 235 -4.41 -4.90 -7.77
CA GLU A 235 -5.52 -4.41 -8.59
C GLU A 235 -6.31 -5.54 -9.30
N THR A 236 -5.69 -6.70 -9.54
CA THR A 236 -6.40 -7.87 -10.09
C THR A 236 -7.24 -8.61 -9.05
N GLN A 237 -7.02 -8.34 -7.75
CA GLN A 237 -7.76 -8.94 -6.65
C GLN A 237 -8.98 -8.06 -6.34
N ILE A 238 -10.14 -8.36 -6.92
CA ILE A 238 -11.39 -7.65 -6.64
C ILE A 238 -11.90 -8.11 -5.27
N THR A 239 -11.61 -7.36 -4.21
CA THR A 239 -12.08 -7.69 -2.85
C THR A 239 -12.25 -6.43 -1.99
N PRO A 240 -13.27 -6.38 -1.11
CA PRO A 240 -13.42 -5.31 -0.13
C PRO A 240 -12.48 -5.48 1.08
N ASN A 241 -11.74 -6.59 1.17
CA ASN A 241 -10.90 -6.90 2.32
C ASN A 241 -9.67 -6.00 2.38
N ASN A 242 -9.31 -5.55 3.58
CA ASN A 242 -8.08 -4.79 3.77
C ASN A 242 -6.82 -5.65 3.55
N LEU A 243 -6.85 -6.89 4.03
CA LEU A 243 -5.77 -7.86 3.87
C LEU A 243 -5.96 -8.66 2.58
N ILE A 244 -5.05 -8.46 1.64
CA ILE A 244 -5.04 -9.11 0.32
C ILE A 244 -3.99 -10.21 0.33
N HIS A 245 -4.41 -11.45 0.11
CA HIS A 245 -3.47 -12.56 -0.10
C HIS A 245 -2.84 -12.40 -1.48
N VAL A 246 -1.51 -12.27 -1.52
CA VAL A 246 -0.77 -12.00 -2.78
C VAL A 246 0.21 -13.10 -3.16
N GLY A 247 0.46 -14.08 -2.30
CA GLY A 247 1.35 -15.19 -2.62
C GLY A 247 1.70 -16.11 -1.46
N PHE A 248 2.70 -16.96 -1.68
CA PHE A 248 3.21 -17.91 -0.70
C PHE A 248 4.71 -17.74 -0.54
N ALA A 249 5.19 -17.79 0.70
CA ALA A 249 6.60 -17.82 1.02
C ALA A 249 7.15 -19.24 0.80
N GLY A 250 8.48 -19.35 0.64
CA GLY A 250 9.14 -20.64 0.42
C GLY A 250 8.95 -21.66 1.54
N ASP A 251 8.59 -21.23 2.75
CA ASP A 251 8.26 -22.05 3.92
C ASP A 251 6.75 -22.35 4.05
N GLY A 252 5.94 -21.92 3.09
CA GLY A 252 4.52 -22.25 2.97
C GLY A 252 3.56 -21.29 3.67
N PHE A 253 4.04 -20.35 4.48
CA PHE A 253 3.17 -19.31 5.03
C PHE A 253 2.68 -18.36 3.92
N LYS A 254 1.49 -17.81 4.12
CA LYS A 254 0.87 -16.88 3.17
C LYS A 254 1.51 -15.49 3.28
N ILE A 255 1.57 -14.81 2.14
CA ILE A 255 2.07 -13.43 2.02
C ILE A 255 0.88 -12.51 1.74
N PHE A 256 0.74 -11.46 2.55
CA PHE A 256 -0.35 -10.50 2.46
C PHE A 256 0.14 -9.07 2.21
N VAL A 257 -0.78 -8.23 1.76
CA VAL A 257 -0.66 -6.77 1.71
C VAL A 257 -1.84 -6.15 2.45
N SER A 258 -1.60 -5.08 3.21
CA SER A 258 -2.66 -4.26 3.81
C SER A 258 -2.92 -3.02 2.93
N LEU A 259 -4.14 -2.89 2.39
CA LEU A 259 -4.52 -1.75 1.53
C LEU A 259 -4.50 -0.42 2.29
N LYS A 260 -4.89 -0.45 3.55
CA LYS A 260 -4.88 0.68 4.49
C LYS A 260 -3.52 0.90 5.18
N ASP A 261 -2.53 0.06 4.86
CA ASP A 261 -1.18 0.14 5.46
C ASP A 261 -1.22 0.10 7.00
N GLU A 262 -2.09 -0.77 7.54
CA GLU A 262 -2.41 -0.88 8.98
C GLU A 262 -1.27 -1.48 9.80
N PHE A 263 -0.40 -2.29 9.20
CA PHE A 263 0.65 -3.02 9.92
C PHE A 263 2.03 -2.44 9.60
N LYS A 264 2.77 -2.07 10.65
CA LYS A 264 4.05 -1.37 10.54
C LYS A 264 5.24 -2.27 10.84
N SER A 265 6.29 -2.10 10.05
CA SER A 265 7.57 -2.77 10.26
C SER A 265 8.24 -2.29 11.56
N SER A 266 8.81 -3.24 12.29
CA SER A 266 9.66 -2.96 13.45
C SER A 266 11.09 -2.58 13.08
N TYR A 267 11.45 -2.60 11.79
CA TYR A 267 12.73 -2.06 11.35
C TYR A 267 12.74 -0.53 11.35
N LYS A 268 13.83 0.06 11.84
CA LYS A 268 14.05 1.50 11.82
C LYS A 268 15.36 1.83 11.13
N LEU A 269 15.38 3.00 10.48
CA LEU A 269 16.61 3.56 9.94
C LEU A 269 17.51 3.98 11.09
N LYS A 270 18.75 3.49 11.10
CA LYS A 270 19.77 3.89 12.07
C LYS A 270 20.06 5.38 11.94
N LYS A 271 20.49 6.02 13.03
CA LYS A 271 20.88 7.44 13.01
C LYS A 271 22.39 7.59 12.82
N GLY A 272 22.81 8.76 12.34
CA GLY A 272 24.23 9.14 12.26
C GLY A 272 25.00 8.51 11.10
N ALA A 273 26.32 8.67 11.15
CA ALA A 273 27.25 8.14 10.15
C ALA A 273 27.37 6.61 10.22
N ARG A 274 27.63 5.98 9.07
CA ARG A 274 27.95 4.56 8.99
C ARG A 274 29.31 4.28 9.65
N ASN A 275 29.35 3.30 10.53
CA ASN A 275 30.60 2.83 11.15
C ASN A 275 31.11 1.63 10.34
N GLY A 276 31.85 1.94 9.27
CA GLY A 276 32.33 0.97 8.29
C GLY A 276 31.33 0.76 7.14
N GLY A 277 31.80 0.17 6.05
CA GLY A 277 31.00 0.08 4.83
C GLY A 277 31.21 1.28 3.89
N PRO A 278 30.21 1.60 3.05
CA PRO A 278 30.21 2.81 2.24
C PRO A 278 30.18 4.05 3.13
N ASP A 279 30.86 5.10 2.70
CA ASP A 279 30.87 6.38 3.41
C ASP A 279 29.46 7.00 3.52
N GLY A 280 29.31 7.98 4.42
CA GLY A 280 28.09 8.76 4.58
C GLY A 280 27.22 8.33 5.76
N VAL A 281 25.98 8.84 5.76
CA VAL A 281 24.98 8.58 6.82
C VAL A 281 24.09 7.40 6.46
N HIS A 282 23.50 6.78 7.47
CA HIS A 282 22.43 5.80 7.26
C HIS A 282 21.22 6.50 6.61
N ASP A 283 21.02 6.30 5.30
CA ASP A 283 20.00 6.98 4.48
C ASP A 283 18.99 6.00 3.84
N GLY A 284 19.14 4.71 4.13
CA GLY A 284 18.30 3.64 3.61
C GLY A 284 18.75 3.11 2.26
N THR A 285 19.88 3.60 1.74
CA THR A 285 20.48 3.07 0.51
C THR A 285 20.84 1.60 0.66
N TYR A 286 21.24 1.16 1.85
CA TYR A 286 21.67 -0.21 2.10
C TYR A 286 20.80 -0.93 3.13
N THR A 287 20.65 -2.25 3.01
CA THR A 287 19.95 -3.09 3.99
C THR A 287 20.49 -2.84 5.41
N GLN A 288 21.81 -2.67 5.53
CA GLN A 288 22.55 -2.47 6.77
C GLN A 288 22.30 -1.09 7.40
N ASP A 289 21.67 -0.15 6.68
CA ASP A 289 21.20 1.11 7.25
C ASP A 289 20.05 0.92 8.23
N PHE A 290 19.39 -0.23 8.20
CA PHE A 290 18.27 -0.54 9.07
C PHE A 290 18.68 -1.46 10.23
N GLU A 291 17.98 -1.33 11.34
CA GLU A 291 18.03 -2.24 12.47
C GLU A 291 16.62 -2.69 12.84
N PHE A 292 16.49 -3.94 13.25
CA PHE A 292 15.26 -4.45 13.83
C PHE A 292 15.20 -4.04 15.29
N LEU A 293 14.09 -3.40 15.70
CA LEU A 293 13.84 -3.01 17.07
C LEU A 293 12.51 -3.63 17.52
N ASN A 294 12.59 -4.68 18.34
CA ASN A 294 11.41 -5.42 18.78
C ASN A 294 10.35 -4.49 19.41
N GLY A 295 9.10 -4.61 18.94
CA GLY A 295 7.97 -3.81 19.43
C GLY A 295 7.88 -2.36 18.92
N MET A 296 8.74 -1.95 17.97
CA MET A 296 8.65 -0.63 17.33
C MET A 296 7.65 -0.55 16.17
N GLY A 297 7.00 -1.67 15.85
CA GLY A 297 5.91 -1.83 14.92
C GLY A 297 5.10 -3.07 15.30
N ASP A 298 4.23 -3.51 14.40
CA ASP A 298 3.37 -4.69 14.60
C ASP A 298 4.06 -5.99 14.16
N LEU A 299 5.07 -5.88 13.30
CA LEU A 299 5.68 -7.02 12.61
C LEU A 299 6.99 -7.46 13.25
N ASP A 300 7.23 -8.77 13.20
CA ASP A 300 8.44 -9.41 13.73
C ASP A 300 9.68 -9.20 12.83
N GLU A 301 10.81 -9.80 13.18
CA GLU A 301 12.07 -9.67 12.45
C GLU A 301 12.03 -10.24 11.02
N CYS A 302 11.05 -11.10 10.71
CA CYS A 302 10.80 -11.56 9.34
C CYS A 302 9.64 -10.82 8.68
N ASN A 303 9.22 -9.68 9.24
CA ASN A 303 8.13 -8.85 8.72
C ASN A 303 6.80 -9.62 8.63
N GLY A 304 6.54 -10.49 9.60
CA GLY A 304 5.29 -11.22 9.74
C GLY A 304 4.67 -11.08 11.12
N MET A 305 3.51 -11.70 11.30
CA MET A 305 2.74 -11.69 12.55
C MET A 305 1.79 -12.88 12.63
N ASP A 306 1.41 -13.26 13.85
CA ASP A 306 0.33 -14.23 14.08
C ASP A 306 -1.04 -13.56 13.94
N THR A 307 -1.98 -14.28 13.31
CA THR A 307 -3.37 -13.86 13.12
C THR A 307 -4.32 -14.98 13.49
N ASN A 308 -5.51 -14.63 13.97
CA ASN A 308 -6.53 -15.61 14.32
C ASN A 308 -7.04 -16.39 13.09
N ALA A 309 -7.11 -15.75 11.92
CA ALA A 309 -7.72 -16.32 10.73
C ALA A 309 -6.77 -17.18 9.89
N HIS A 310 -5.46 -16.90 9.93
CA HIS A 310 -4.49 -17.50 9.03
C HIS A 310 -3.27 -18.09 9.74
N GLY A 311 -3.25 -18.06 11.08
CA GLY A 311 -2.03 -18.31 11.83
C GLY A 311 -0.98 -17.26 11.50
N TYR A 312 0.28 -17.67 11.44
CA TYR A 312 1.37 -16.78 11.06
C TYR A 312 1.31 -16.41 9.57
N ILE A 313 1.44 -15.11 9.28
CA ILE A 313 1.49 -14.57 7.92
C ILE A 313 2.70 -13.65 7.76
N TYR A 314 3.13 -13.45 6.53
CA TYR A 314 4.05 -12.38 6.18
C TYR A 314 3.34 -11.21 5.55
N LEU A 315 3.90 -10.02 5.73
CA LEU A 315 3.39 -8.81 5.10
C LEU A 315 4.42 -8.19 4.16
N ILE A 316 3.96 -7.79 2.98
CA ILE A 316 4.66 -6.84 2.12
C ILE A 316 4.22 -5.44 2.53
N THR A 317 5.20 -4.58 2.81
CA THR A 317 4.99 -3.25 3.40
C THR A 317 5.44 -2.13 2.46
N LYS A 318 4.97 -0.90 2.72
CA LYS A 318 5.48 0.31 2.05
C LYS A 318 6.86 0.74 2.54
N GLU A 319 7.24 0.29 3.72
CA GLU A 319 8.51 0.61 4.38
C GLU A 319 9.42 -0.62 4.39
N PHE A 320 10.72 -0.40 4.63
CA PHE A 320 11.70 -1.47 4.76
C PHE A 320 11.22 -2.54 5.77
N PRO A 321 11.28 -3.84 5.43
CA PRO A 321 12.05 -4.42 4.33
C PRO A 321 11.36 -4.49 2.95
N PHE A 322 10.17 -3.91 2.79
CA PHE A 322 9.29 -3.99 1.61
C PHE A 322 8.81 -5.41 1.31
N ILE A 323 9.74 -6.32 1.05
CA ILE A 323 9.55 -7.77 1.03
C ILE A 323 10.32 -8.36 2.23
N PRO A 324 9.71 -9.27 3.01
CA PRO A 324 10.39 -10.02 4.07
C PRO A 324 11.79 -10.54 3.70
N ARG A 325 12.71 -10.51 4.67
CA ARG A 325 14.13 -10.90 4.47
C ARG A 325 14.46 -12.29 4.99
N CYS A 326 13.55 -12.94 5.70
CA CYS A 326 13.73 -14.26 6.25
C CYS A 326 12.44 -15.06 6.31
N TRP A 327 12.60 -16.37 6.46
CA TRP A 327 11.54 -17.30 6.77
C TRP A 327 11.57 -17.64 8.26
N LYS A 328 10.41 -17.59 8.89
CA LYS A 328 10.06 -18.06 10.23
C LYS A 328 9.81 -19.57 10.27
N GLY A 329 9.55 -20.22 9.13
CA GLY A 329 9.37 -21.67 9.02
C GLY A 329 10.51 -22.37 8.27
N TYR A 330 10.21 -23.57 7.76
CA TYR A 330 11.15 -24.41 7.02
C TYR A 330 10.99 -24.25 5.50
N PRO A 331 11.86 -23.46 4.83
CA PRO A 331 11.72 -23.22 3.40
C PRO A 331 12.12 -24.44 2.57
N HIS A 332 11.34 -24.70 1.52
CA HIS A 332 11.67 -25.72 0.55
C HIS A 332 12.93 -25.33 -0.25
N PRO A 333 13.82 -26.30 -0.60
CA PRO A 333 15.05 -26.01 -1.34
C PRO A 333 14.88 -25.29 -2.69
N SER A 334 13.73 -25.42 -3.34
CA SER A 334 13.44 -24.73 -4.62
C SER A 334 13.48 -23.19 -4.51
N PHE A 335 13.42 -22.63 -3.31
CA PHE A 335 13.54 -21.18 -3.07
C PHE A 335 14.96 -20.73 -2.65
N LYS A 336 15.92 -21.66 -2.51
CA LYS A 336 17.29 -21.34 -2.06
C LYS A 336 18.18 -20.81 -3.20
N SER A 337 17.80 -21.04 -4.45
CA SER A 337 18.47 -20.52 -5.64
C SER A 337 17.46 -19.92 -6.61
N ARG A 338 17.96 -19.26 -7.67
CA ARG A 338 17.10 -18.82 -8.76
C ARG A 338 16.36 -20.06 -9.31
N PRO A 339 15.01 -20.01 -9.40
CA PRO A 339 14.21 -21.13 -9.89
C PRO A 339 14.35 -21.39 -11.39
#